data_AF-A0A1X0R6X9-F1
#
_entry.id   AF-A0A1X0R6X9-F1
#
_cell.length_a   1.000
_cell.length_b   1.000
_cell.length_c   1.000
_cell.angle_alpha   90.00
_cell.angle_beta   90.00
_cell.angle_gamma   90.00
#
_symmetry.space_group_name_H-M   'P 1'
#
loop_
_entity.id
_entity.type
_entity.pdbx_description
1 polymer ?
#
loop_
_entity_poly.entity_id
_entity_poly.type
_entity_poly.pdbx_seq_one_letter_code
_entity_poly.pdbx_strand_id
1 'polypeptide(L)'
;MDEMDQCPHMKGYYLAMDSANPDVVQAEQALSQQPSSTVSVEDFGRFLQARSEQSAVLSRFYGHTTTNHDNGYPLFRKIPLSAYFNKQRADQKLIQDLRTKFGEDAVFVIGSWSVPHARYHEPIRGLGFRRLLKKHRFQVYLIDKYKASRCCPTCHNESLHTFRRVPNPRPYQRERYPTVVCHGLLRPDMAAPDRYRLWNRDVTAYLNYVHVLRGLRRNGMVPHRFRRVAVAPTRCRRRVDDQEQPRTRIRLDDDSPS
;
A
#
# COMPACT_ATOMS: atom_id res chain seq x y z
N MET A 1 23.56 -5.62 -14.54
CA MET A 1 23.96 -4.27 -14.11
C MET A 1 22.99 -3.87 -13.05
N ASP A 2 23.32 -4.32 -11.84
CA ASP A 2 22.40 -4.52 -10.75
C ASP A 2 22.27 -3.24 -9.92
N GLU A 3 21.02 -2.80 -9.74
CA GLU A 3 20.57 -1.77 -8.81
C GLU A 3 20.68 -2.26 -7.34
N MET A 4 21.74 -3.03 -7.00
CA MET A 4 21.93 -3.67 -5.70
C MET A 4 23.02 -3.00 -4.85
N ASP A 5 23.66 -1.94 -5.34
CA ASP A 5 24.86 -1.39 -4.70
C ASP A 5 24.63 -0.14 -3.83
N GLN A 6 23.39 0.17 -3.48
CA GLN A 6 23.05 1.43 -2.78
C GLN A 6 22.72 1.31 -1.30
N CYS A 7 22.85 0.14 -0.66
CA CYS A 7 22.67 0.02 0.81
C CYS A 7 23.61 -1.02 1.46
N PRO A 8 24.83 -0.63 1.88
CA PRO A 8 25.79 -1.52 2.52
C PRO A 8 25.30 -2.15 3.84
N HIS A 9 24.41 -1.47 4.57
CA HIS A 9 23.92 -1.92 5.89
C HIS A 9 22.99 -3.15 5.81
N MET A 10 22.40 -3.47 4.65
CA MET A 10 21.60 -4.68 4.49
C MET A 10 22.43 -5.93 4.19
N LYS A 11 23.68 -5.80 3.72
CA LYS A 11 24.53 -6.95 3.34
C LYS A 11 24.79 -7.90 4.52
N GLY A 12 24.86 -7.39 5.75
CA GLY A 12 25.05 -8.20 6.96
C GLY A 12 23.86 -9.07 7.40
N TYR A 13 22.64 -8.79 6.93
CA TYR A 13 21.45 -9.56 7.31
C TYR A 13 21.15 -10.73 6.36
N TYR A 14 21.59 -10.63 5.09
CA TYR A 14 21.42 -11.69 4.10
C TYR A 14 22.47 -12.81 4.22
N LEU A 15 23.69 -12.48 4.66
CA LEU A 15 24.74 -13.48 4.91
C LEU A 15 24.37 -14.51 6.00
N ALA A 16 23.42 -14.19 6.87
CA ALA A 16 22.92 -15.11 7.89
C ALA A 16 21.91 -16.15 7.36
N MET A 17 21.35 -15.95 6.15
CA MET A 17 20.42 -16.91 5.53
C MET A 17 21.14 -17.98 4.68
N ASP A 18 22.35 -17.68 4.17
CA ASP A 18 23.07 -18.59 3.25
C ASP A 18 23.93 -19.66 3.96
N SER A 19 23.99 -19.66 5.29
CA SER A 19 24.60 -20.74 6.09
C SER A 19 23.54 -21.42 6.96
N ALA A 20 22.50 -21.93 6.32
CA ALA A 20 21.38 -22.55 7.01
C ALA A 20 21.84 -23.81 7.77
N ASN A 21 21.83 -23.74 9.09
CA ASN A 21 22.03 -24.91 9.95
C ASN A 21 21.01 -25.99 9.54
N PRO A 22 21.44 -27.21 9.16
CA PRO A 22 20.55 -28.24 8.64
C PRO A 22 19.42 -28.60 9.61
N ASP A 23 19.67 -28.53 10.91
CA ASP A 23 18.67 -28.78 11.96
C ASP A 23 17.55 -27.73 11.94
N VAL A 24 17.89 -26.48 11.62
CA VAL A 24 16.93 -25.37 11.53
C VAL A 24 16.08 -25.49 10.27
N VAL A 25 16.70 -25.84 9.14
CA VAL A 25 15.98 -26.08 7.89
C VAL A 25 14.96 -27.21 8.06
N GLN A 26 15.36 -28.31 8.72
CA GLN A 26 14.44 -29.42 9.01
C GLN A 26 13.31 -29.00 9.95
N ALA A 27 13.61 -28.24 11.00
CA ALA A 27 12.61 -27.72 11.93
C ALA A 27 11.58 -26.79 11.23
N GLU A 28 12.03 -25.90 10.35
CA GLU A 28 11.16 -25.02 9.56
C GLU A 28 10.32 -25.78 8.54
N GLN A 29 10.93 -26.77 7.87
CA GLN A 29 10.24 -27.65 6.93
C GLN A 29 9.11 -28.41 7.64
N ALA A 30 9.37 -28.95 8.84
CA ALA A 30 8.38 -29.66 9.65
C ALA A 30 7.20 -28.76 10.03
N LEU A 31 7.46 -27.51 10.42
CA LEU A 31 6.41 -26.53 10.73
C LEU A 31 5.63 -26.08 9.48
N SER A 32 6.28 -25.99 8.31
CA SER A 32 5.62 -25.62 7.06
C SER A 32 4.58 -26.65 6.60
N GLN A 33 4.69 -27.91 7.02
CA GLN A 33 3.70 -28.95 6.72
C GLN A 33 2.42 -28.82 7.57
N GLN A 34 2.44 -28.00 8.63
CA GLN A 34 1.32 -27.83 9.56
C GLN A 34 0.83 -26.36 9.55
N PRO A 35 -0.36 -26.07 9.00
CA PRO A 35 -0.83 -24.69 8.85
C PRO A 35 -1.24 -24.08 10.20
N SER A 36 -0.49 -23.06 10.65
CA SER A 36 -0.80 -22.28 11.87
C SER A 36 -2.13 -21.53 11.82
N SER A 37 -2.71 -21.35 10.62
CA SER A 37 -3.98 -20.66 10.39
C SER A 37 -5.17 -21.60 10.19
N THR A 38 -5.05 -22.87 10.60
CA THR A 38 -6.17 -23.83 10.55
C THR A 38 -7.31 -23.43 11.50
N VAL A 39 -8.54 -23.74 11.10
CA VAL A 39 -9.76 -23.51 11.91
C VAL A 39 -10.13 -24.78 12.69
N SER A 40 -9.56 -25.93 12.34
CA SER A 40 -9.77 -27.19 13.05
C SER A 40 -8.98 -27.23 14.36
N VAL A 41 -9.64 -27.55 15.46
CA VAL A 41 -9.03 -27.63 16.80
C VAL A 41 -7.98 -28.74 16.84
N GLU A 42 -8.25 -29.89 16.22
CA GLU A 42 -7.33 -31.03 16.19
C GLU A 42 -6.05 -30.70 15.40
N ASP A 43 -6.20 -30.07 14.24
CA ASP A 43 -5.07 -29.64 13.41
C ASP A 43 -4.23 -28.57 14.12
N PHE A 44 -4.89 -27.67 14.83
CA PHE A 44 -4.20 -26.66 15.63
C PHE A 44 -3.45 -27.29 16.81
N GLY A 45 -4.03 -28.31 17.45
CA GLY A 45 -3.35 -29.11 18.47
C GLY A 45 -2.09 -29.78 17.93
N ARG A 46 -2.16 -30.39 16.74
CA ARG A 46 -1.00 -30.98 16.05
C ARG A 46 0.08 -29.93 15.73
N PHE A 47 -0.34 -28.74 15.28
CA PHE A 47 0.58 -27.62 15.07
C PHE A 47 1.29 -27.19 16.37
N LEU A 48 0.56 -27.08 17.48
CA LEU A 48 1.15 -26.72 18.78
C LEU A 48 2.17 -27.75 19.27
N GLN A 49 1.89 -29.04 19.08
CA GLN A 49 2.80 -30.12 19.44
C GLN A 49 4.08 -30.06 18.60
N ALA A 50 3.96 -29.99 17.28
CA ALA A 50 5.11 -29.82 16.38
C ALA A 50 5.90 -28.55 16.70
N ARG A 51 5.23 -27.44 17.02
CA ARG A 51 5.89 -26.20 17.42
C ARG A 51 6.64 -26.32 18.74
N SER A 52 6.10 -27.08 19.70
CA SER A 52 6.76 -27.35 20.97
C SER A 52 8.03 -28.18 20.78
N GLU A 53 7.96 -29.24 19.95
CA GLU A 53 9.09 -30.13 19.64
C GLU A 53 10.25 -29.35 18.99
N GLN A 54 9.94 -28.46 18.04
CA GLN A 54 10.96 -27.67 17.33
C GLN A 54 11.42 -26.42 18.10
N SER A 55 10.77 -26.09 19.22
CA SER A 55 10.98 -24.83 19.95
C SER A 55 12.42 -24.64 20.42
N ALA A 56 13.07 -25.69 20.92
CA ALA A 56 14.44 -25.59 21.44
C ALA A 56 15.47 -25.27 20.34
N VAL A 57 15.36 -25.95 19.19
CA VAL A 57 16.25 -25.76 18.03
C VAL A 57 16.06 -24.34 17.47
N LEU A 58 14.81 -23.94 17.23
CA LEU A 58 14.48 -22.63 16.69
C LEU A 58 14.82 -21.51 17.67
N SER A 59 14.50 -21.65 18.96
CA SER A 59 14.82 -20.66 19.99
C SER A 59 16.33 -20.49 20.16
N ARG A 60 17.13 -21.56 20.05
CA ARG A 60 18.58 -21.46 20.09
C ARG A 60 19.11 -20.70 18.88
N PHE A 61 18.65 -21.03 17.68
CA PHE A 61 19.11 -20.39 16.45
C PHE A 61 18.68 -18.91 16.35
N TYR A 62 17.39 -18.64 16.54
CA TYR A 62 16.82 -17.29 16.47
C TYR A 62 17.13 -16.44 17.71
N GLY A 63 17.47 -17.07 18.84
CA GLY A 63 17.89 -16.44 20.09
C GLY A 63 19.33 -15.96 20.10
N HIS A 64 20.26 -16.74 19.52
CA HIS A 64 21.71 -16.54 19.66
C HIS A 64 22.43 -15.94 18.46
N THR A 65 21.75 -15.67 17.35
CA THR A 65 22.41 -15.12 16.16
C THR A 65 22.92 -13.69 16.45
N THR A 66 24.17 -13.64 16.89
CA THR A 66 25.00 -12.47 17.08
C THR A 66 25.26 -11.86 15.71
N THR A 67 24.52 -10.81 15.37
CA THR A 67 25.06 -9.77 14.48
C THR A 67 26.39 -9.30 15.06
N ASN A 68 27.36 -8.89 14.25
CA ASN A 68 28.67 -8.32 14.68
C ASN A 68 28.60 -7.21 15.75
N HIS A 69 27.39 -6.70 16.06
CA HIS A 69 27.10 -5.86 17.21
C HIS A 69 26.45 -6.69 18.33
N ASP A 70 27.26 -7.00 19.36
CA ASP A 70 26.89 -7.70 20.60
C ASP A 70 26.06 -6.83 21.53
N ASN A 71 24.80 -6.59 21.16
CA ASN A 71 23.87 -5.83 22.00
C ASN A 71 22.95 -6.73 22.85
N GLY A 72 23.22 -8.04 22.93
CA GLY A 72 22.47 -8.99 23.78
C GLY A 72 21.03 -9.33 23.37
N TYR A 73 20.49 -8.73 22.30
CA TYR A 73 19.11 -8.98 21.84
C TYR A 73 19.02 -10.03 20.70
N PRO A 74 18.02 -10.93 20.73
CA PRO A 74 17.75 -11.90 19.65
C PRO A 74 17.46 -11.27 18.29
N LEU A 75 17.84 -11.95 17.18
CA LEU A 75 17.59 -11.46 15.81
C LEU A 75 16.12 -11.18 15.52
N PHE A 76 15.22 -12.06 15.97
CA PHE A 76 13.78 -11.91 15.72
C PHE A 76 13.18 -10.66 16.38
N ARG A 77 13.85 -10.05 17.37
CA ARG A 77 13.50 -8.73 17.92
C ARG A 77 14.22 -7.59 17.21
N LYS A 78 15.47 -7.80 16.79
CA LYS A 78 16.28 -6.82 16.05
C LYS A 78 15.68 -6.47 14.70
N ILE A 79 15.19 -7.44 13.92
CA ILE A 79 14.66 -7.21 12.57
C ILE A 79 13.42 -6.31 12.59
N PRO A 80 12.37 -6.59 13.38
CA PRO A 80 11.21 -5.69 13.47
C PRO A 80 11.56 -4.30 14.01
N LEU A 81 12.46 -4.22 14.99
CA LEU A 81 12.90 -2.96 15.57
C LEU A 81 13.67 -2.11 14.54
N SER A 82 14.58 -2.73 13.78
CA SER A 82 15.30 -2.11 12.67
C SER A 82 14.34 -1.65 11.57
N ALA A 83 13.38 -2.49 11.18
CA ALA A 83 12.34 -2.12 10.22
C ALA A 83 11.50 -0.93 10.69
N TYR A 84 11.15 -0.88 11.98
CA TYR A 84 10.48 0.26 12.60
C TYR A 84 11.32 1.53 12.51
N PHE A 85 12.58 1.49 12.95
CA PHE A 85 13.47 2.66 12.89
C PHE A 85 13.73 3.14 11.47
N ASN A 86 13.98 2.23 10.54
CA ASN A 86 14.21 2.56 9.13
C ASN A 86 12.97 3.17 8.49
N LYS A 87 11.77 2.70 8.85
CA LYS A 87 10.52 3.33 8.44
C LYS A 87 10.40 4.75 8.99
N GLN A 88 10.68 4.99 10.26
CA GLN A 88 10.65 6.35 10.84
C GLN A 88 11.65 7.28 10.14
N ARG A 89 12.88 6.82 9.88
CA ARG A 89 13.90 7.59 9.15
C ARG A 89 13.47 7.90 7.72
N ALA A 90 12.93 6.92 7.00
CA ALA A 90 12.44 7.10 5.64
C ALA A 90 11.26 8.08 5.59
N ASP A 91 10.31 7.95 6.51
CA ASP A 91 9.16 8.85 6.64
C ASP A 91 9.63 10.28 6.95
N GLN A 92 10.57 10.47 7.87
CA GLN A 92 11.15 11.78 8.20
C GLN A 92 11.87 12.40 6.99
N LYS A 93 12.72 11.62 6.31
CA LYS A 93 13.44 12.06 5.12
C LYS A 93 12.47 12.50 4.02
N LEU A 94 11.44 11.71 3.75
CA LEU A 94 10.41 12.06 2.79
C LEU A 94 9.74 13.39 3.13
N ILE A 95 9.37 13.61 4.39
CA ILE A 95 8.73 14.87 4.82
C ILE A 95 9.68 16.06 4.64
N GLN A 96 10.97 15.90 4.97
CA GLN A 96 11.97 16.94 4.76
C GLN A 96 12.18 17.25 3.28
N ASP A 97 12.24 16.23 2.43
CA ASP A 97 12.38 16.38 0.98
C ASP A 97 11.15 17.09 0.39
N LEU A 98 9.94 16.75 0.87
CA LEU A 98 8.71 17.40 0.46
C LEU A 98 8.67 18.88 0.86
N ARG A 99 9.08 19.22 2.07
CA ARG A 99 9.18 20.61 2.55
C ARG A 99 10.19 21.41 1.76
N THR A 100 11.37 20.82 1.54
CA THR A 100 12.44 21.44 0.75
C THR A 100 11.98 21.71 -0.69
N LYS A 101 11.23 20.79 -1.29
CA LYS A 101 10.82 20.87 -2.69
C LYS A 101 9.59 21.75 -2.92
N PHE A 102 8.61 21.71 -2.03
CA PHE A 102 7.29 22.34 -2.24
C PHE A 102 6.96 23.46 -1.23
N GLY A 103 7.80 23.66 -0.22
CA GLY A 103 7.58 24.60 0.88
C GLY A 103 6.82 23.98 2.07
N GLU A 104 6.81 24.69 3.20
CA GLU A 104 6.09 24.28 4.41
C GLU A 104 4.57 24.33 4.22
N ASP A 105 4.06 25.30 3.46
CA ASP A 105 2.62 25.50 3.21
C ASP A 105 2.08 24.66 2.04
N ALA A 106 2.80 23.60 1.66
CA ALA A 106 2.41 22.75 0.54
C ALA A 106 1.06 22.08 0.78
N VAL A 107 0.16 22.19 -0.20
CA VAL A 107 -1.14 21.53 -0.22
C VAL A 107 -1.08 20.32 -1.15
N PHE A 108 -1.31 19.14 -0.61
CA PHE A 108 -1.33 17.90 -1.38
C PHE A 108 -2.74 17.53 -1.78
N VAL A 109 -2.95 17.35 -3.08
CA VAL A 109 -4.24 16.94 -3.64
C VAL A 109 -4.08 15.57 -4.27
N ILE A 110 -4.75 14.57 -3.69
CA ILE A 110 -4.62 13.17 -4.08
C ILE A 110 -5.95 12.70 -4.67
N GLY A 111 -5.93 12.01 -5.80
CA GLY A 111 -7.18 11.47 -6.35
C GLY A 111 -7.74 10.34 -5.48
N SER A 112 -9.04 10.33 -5.23
CA SER A 112 -9.74 9.30 -4.45
C SER A 112 -9.72 7.97 -5.21
N TRP A 113 -8.99 6.98 -4.68
CA TRP A 113 -8.98 5.64 -5.24
C TRP A 113 -10.06 4.82 -4.53
N SER A 114 -11.09 4.40 -5.28
CA SER A 114 -12.10 3.45 -4.81
C SER A 114 -12.03 2.21 -5.68
N VAL A 115 -11.59 1.09 -5.13
CA VAL A 115 -11.63 -0.21 -5.81
C VAL A 115 -12.58 -1.13 -5.04
N PRO A 116 -13.64 -1.67 -5.68
CA PRO A 116 -14.59 -2.58 -5.02
C PRO A 116 -13.99 -3.92 -4.61
N HIS A 117 -12.89 -4.34 -5.26
CA HIS A 117 -12.29 -5.67 -5.10
C HIS A 117 -10.81 -5.57 -4.69
N ALA A 118 -10.55 -5.56 -3.38
CA ALA A 118 -9.18 -5.52 -2.84
C ALA A 118 -8.54 -6.91 -2.68
N ARG A 119 -9.26 -7.99 -3.03
CA ARG A 119 -8.75 -9.37 -2.86
C ARG A 119 -7.58 -9.59 -3.82
N TYR A 120 -6.46 -10.05 -3.30
CA TYR A 120 -5.20 -10.29 -4.04
C TYR A 120 -4.52 -9.02 -4.61
N HIS A 121 -4.89 -7.83 -4.11
CA HIS A 121 -4.19 -6.59 -4.40
C HIS A 121 -3.38 -6.15 -3.18
N GLU A 122 -2.22 -5.52 -3.41
CA GLU A 122 -1.44 -4.92 -2.33
C GLU A 122 -2.32 -3.99 -1.49
N PRO A 123 -2.09 -3.93 -0.16
CA PRO A 123 -2.80 -3.00 0.71
C PRO A 123 -2.78 -1.58 0.14
N ILE A 124 -3.92 -0.89 0.21
CA ILE A 124 -4.09 0.44 -0.39
C ILE A 124 -3.12 1.41 0.30
N ARG A 125 -1.98 1.67 -0.37
CA ARG A 125 -0.88 2.51 0.14
C ARG A 125 -1.29 3.94 0.51
N GLY A 126 -2.48 4.37 0.09
CA GLY A 126 -2.98 5.73 0.30
C GLY A 126 -3.36 6.08 1.74
N LEU A 127 -3.82 5.13 2.58
CA LEU A 127 -4.30 5.52 3.94
C LEU A 127 -3.15 5.88 4.88
N GLY A 128 -2.11 5.03 4.94
CA GLY A 128 -0.91 5.30 5.75
C GLY A 128 -0.20 6.56 5.30
N PHE A 129 -0.06 6.76 3.98
CA PHE A 129 0.56 7.94 3.42
C PHE A 129 -0.20 9.24 3.75
N ARG A 130 -1.53 9.23 3.67
CA ARG A 130 -2.35 10.39 4.08
C ARG A 130 -2.24 10.67 5.58
N ARG A 131 -2.22 9.63 6.42
CA ARG A 131 -2.01 9.78 7.86
C ARG A 131 -0.64 10.39 8.16
N LEU A 132 0.40 9.95 7.45
CA LEU A 132 1.74 10.50 7.56
C LEU A 132 1.76 12.00 7.23
N LEU A 133 1.23 12.40 6.06
CA LEU A 133 1.19 13.81 5.66
C LEU A 133 0.40 14.68 6.66
N LYS A 134 -0.77 14.22 7.10
CA LYS A 134 -1.58 14.94 8.11
C LYS A 134 -0.87 15.06 9.45
N LYS A 135 -0.15 14.02 9.91
CA LYS A 135 0.65 14.05 11.14
C LYS A 135 1.70 15.16 11.10
N HIS A 136 2.29 15.41 9.93
CA HIS A 136 3.27 16.48 9.70
C HIS A 136 2.66 17.81 9.27
N ARG A 137 1.37 18.03 9.55
CA ARG A 137 0.64 19.29 9.33
C ARG A 137 0.47 19.73 7.86
N PHE A 138 0.71 18.84 6.91
CA PHE A 138 0.34 19.13 5.53
C PHE A 138 -1.17 19.10 5.33
N GLN A 139 -1.67 20.03 4.51
CA GLN A 139 -3.05 20.03 4.07
C GLN A 139 -3.22 18.97 2.96
N VAL A 140 -4.12 18.02 3.17
CA VAL A 140 -4.34 16.91 2.25
C VAL A 140 -5.81 16.83 1.84
N TYR A 141 -6.08 17.03 0.56
CA TYR A 141 -7.41 16.93 -0.04
C TYR A 141 -7.54 15.72 -0.95
N LEU A 142 -8.77 15.22 -1.06
CA LEU A 142 -9.12 14.17 -2.02
C LEU A 142 -9.93 14.75 -3.17
N ILE A 143 -9.53 14.46 -4.41
CA ILE A 143 -10.30 14.80 -5.61
C ILE A 143 -10.91 13.54 -6.21
N ASP A 144 -12.19 13.61 -6.60
CA ASP A 144 -12.83 12.51 -7.31
C ASP A 144 -12.16 12.27 -8.68
N LYS A 145 -11.80 11.01 -8.94
CA LYS A 145 -11.18 10.59 -10.21
C LYS A 145 -12.22 10.38 -11.33
N TYR A 146 -13.48 10.70 -11.10
CA TYR A 146 -14.57 10.44 -12.03
C TYR A 146 -14.27 10.97 -13.43
N LYS A 147 -14.29 10.05 -14.41
CA LYS A 147 -14.00 10.29 -15.84
C LYS A 147 -12.66 10.99 -16.16
N ALA A 148 -11.79 11.21 -15.17
CA ALA A 148 -10.55 11.97 -15.35
C ALA A 148 -9.61 11.34 -16.37
N SER A 149 -9.63 10.03 -16.58
CA SER A 149 -8.85 9.35 -17.62
C SER A 149 -9.59 9.15 -18.95
N ARG A 150 -10.91 9.39 -19.00
CA ARG A 150 -11.74 9.18 -20.19
C ARG A 150 -11.99 10.48 -20.96
N CYS A 151 -11.96 11.61 -20.28
CA CYS A 151 -12.06 12.92 -20.92
C CYS A 151 -10.74 13.33 -21.56
N CYS A 152 -10.76 13.70 -22.83
CA CYS A 152 -9.61 14.25 -23.51
C CYS A 152 -9.29 15.65 -22.97
N PRO A 153 -8.03 15.95 -22.58
CA PRO A 153 -7.66 17.26 -22.09
C PRO A 153 -7.78 18.36 -23.17
N THR A 154 -7.64 18.01 -24.46
CA THR A 154 -7.71 18.95 -25.59
C THR A 154 -9.17 19.22 -26.01
N CYS A 155 -9.93 18.18 -26.37
CA CYS A 155 -11.29 18.36 -26.90
C CYS A 155 -12.36 18.42 -25.82
N HIS A 156 -12.00 18.21 -24.55
CA HIS A 156 -12.88 18.33 -23.38
C HIS A 156 -14.08 17.36 -23.35
N ASN A 157 -14.16 16.43 -24.29
CA ASN A 157 -15.19 15.40 -24.39
C ASN A 157 -14.69 14.06 -23.84
N GLU A 158 -15.63 13.17 -23.48
CA GLU A 158 -15.35 11.80 -23.05
C GLU A 158 -15.04 10.91 -24.26
N SER A 159 -13.87 11.11 -24.86
CA SER A 159 -13.50 10.49 -26.13
C SER A 159 -12.31 9.54 -26.05
N LEU A 160 -11.76 9.26 -24.86
CA LEU A 160 -10.57 8.42 -24.71
C LEU A 160 -10.94 6.99 -24.31
N HIS A 161 -10.42 6.00 -25.03
CA HIS A 161 -10.63 4.59 -24.78
C HIS A 161 -9.34 3.76 -24.86
N THR A 162 -9.34 2.58 -24.26
CA THR A 162 -8.23 1.61 -24.34
C THR A 162 -8.32 0.81 -25.63
N PHE A 163 -7.18 0.56 -26.27
CA PHE A 163 -7.15 -0.15 -27.56
C PHE A 163 -6.04 -1.20 -27.64
N ARG A 164 -4.87 -0.94 -27.03
CA ARG A 164 -3.69 -1.79 -27.18
C ARG A 164 -3.82 -3.05 -26.33
N ARG A 165 -3.60 -4.22 -26.93
CA ARG A 165 -3.37 -5.48 -26.21
C ARG A 165 -1.88 -5.79 -26.17
N VAL A 166 -1.42 -6.35 -25.06
CA VAL A 166 -0.03 -6.75 -24.83
C VAL A 166 0.00 -8.18 -24.27
N PRO A 167 1.11 -8.93 -24.46
CA PRO A 167 1.30 -10.20 -23.77
C PRO A 167 1.10 -10.04 -22.26
N ASN A 168 0.47 -11.01 -21.62
CA ASN A 168 0.19 -10.93 -20.20
C ASN A 168 1.51 -10.81 -19.41
N PRO A 169 1.71 -9.75 -18.60
CA PRO A 169 2.94 -9.56 -17.86
C PRO A 169 3.16 -10.64 -16.79
N ARG A 170 2.10 -11.37 -16.41
CA ARG A 170 2.15 -12.45 -15.41
C ARG A 170 2.38 -13.79 -16.11
N PRO A 171 3.60 -14.37 -16.06
CA PRO A 171 3.93 -15.56 -16.86
C PRO A 171 2.99 -16.75 -16.56
N TYR A 172 2.70 -16.98 -15.28
CA TYR A 172 1.81 -18.04 -14.80
C TYR A 172 0.34 -17.88 -15.23
N GLN A 173 -0.07 -16.73 -15.77
CA GLN A 173 -1.43 -16.50 -16.29
C GLN A 173 -1.50 -16.57 -17.82
N ARG A 174 -0.37 -16.70 -18.52
CA ARG A 174 -0.33 -16.64 -20.00
C ARG A 174 -1.04 -17.81 -20.67
N GLU A 175 -1.02 -18.99 -20.06
CA GLU A 175 -1.69 -20.18 -20.59
C GLU A 175 -3.21 -19.95 -20.71
N ARG A 176 -3.83 -19.42 -19.66
CA ARG A 176 -5.27 -19.13 -19.63
C ARG A 176 -5.64 -17.77 -20.25
N TYR A 177 -4.76 -16.78 -20.10
CA TYR A 177 -4.97 -15.40 -20.55
C TYR A 177 -3.70 -14.89 -21.25
N PRO A 178 -3.50 -15.18 -22.54
CA PRO A 178 -2.24 -14.89 -23.23
C PRO A 178 -1.99 -13.39 -23.43
N THR A 179 -3.07 -12.61 -23.62
CA THR A 179 -2.98 -11.16 -23.84
C THR A 179 -3.96 -10.39 -22.95
N VAL A 180 -3.49 -9.25 -22.44
CA VAL A 180 -4.26 -8.33 -21.59
C VAL A 180 -4.35 -6.96 -22.24
N VAL A 181 -5.39 -6.19 -21.89
CA VAL A 181 -5.54 -4.81 -22.32
C VAL A 181 -4.50 -3.94 -21.60
N CYS A 182 -3.71 -3.19 -22.37
CA CYS A 182 -2.82 -2.17 -21.81
C CYS A 182 -3.65 -0.94 -21.44
N HIS A 183 -3.90 -0.78 -20.14
CA HIS A 183 -4.70 0.33 -19.62
C HIS A 183 -3.96 1.68 -19.63
N GLY A 184 -2.63 1.68 -19.61
CA GLY A 184 -1.82 2.90 -19.53
C GLY A 184 -1.85 3.78 -20.79
N LEU A 185 -2.26 3.23 -21.93
CA LEU A 185 -2.26 3.91 -23.23
C LEU A 185 -3.69 4.06 -23.77
N LEU A 186 -4.04 5.29 -24.13
CA LEU A 186 -5.38 5.66 -24.59
C LEU A 186 -5.32 6.26 -25.99
N ARG A 187 -6.40 6.06 -26.74
CA ARG A 187 -6.62 6.65 -28.05
C ARG A 187 -7.91 7.47 -28.03
N PRO A 188 -7.94 8.65 -28.67
CA PRO A 188 -9.16 9.38 -28.94
C PRO A 188 -10.07 8.67 -29.94
N ASP A 189 -11.37 8.91 -29.85
CA ASP A 189 -12.32 8.48 -30.88
C ASP A 189 -11.95 9.05 -32.25
N MET A 190 -12.27 8.31 -33.30
CA MET A 190 -11.92 8.69 -34.69
C MET A 190 -12.52 10.04 -35.10
N ALA A 191 -13.67 10.40 -34.52
CA ALA A 191 -14.34 11.68 -34.73
C ALA A 191 -13.69 12.85 -33.95
N ALA A 192 -12.72 12.59 -33.08
CA ALA A 192 -12.05 13.64 -32.32
C ALA A 192 -11.08 14.41 -33.23
N PRO A 193 -10.95 15.74 -33.04
CA PRO A 193 -10.00 16.55 -33.80
C PRO A 193 -8.53 16.12 -33.59
N ASP A 194 -8.24 15.44 -32.47
CA ASP A 194 -6.90 14.98 -32.06
C ASP A 194 -6.70 13.46 -32.32
N ARG A 195 -7.40 12.87 -33.30
CA ARG A 195 -7.51 11.40 -33.52
C ARG A 195 -6.19 10.63 -33.63
N TYR A 196 -5.09 11.29 -34.03
CA TYR A 196 -3.78 10.63 -34.18
C TYR A 196 -2.94 10.64 -32.91
N ARG A 197 -3.31 11.45 -31.90
CA ARG A 197 -2.52 11.58 -30.68
C ARG A 197 -2.85 10.47 -29.70
N LEU A 198 -1.82 9.77 -29.24
CA LEU A 198 -1.94 8.81 -28.15
C LEU A 198 -1.72 9.50 -26.81
N TRP A 199 -2.47 9.05 -25.81
CA TRP A 199 -2.44 9.63 -24.48
C TRP A 199 -1.96 8.61 -23.44
N ASN A 200 -1.00 9.01 -22.62
CA ASN A 200 -0.73 8.29 -21.37
C ASN A 200 -1.90 8.56 -20.40
N ARG A 201 -2.49 7.49 -19.85
CA ARG A 201 -3.65 7.54 -18.96
C ARG A 201 -3.43 8.44 -17.74
N ASP A 202 -2.26 8.35 -17.12
CA ASP A 202 -1.95 9.08 -15.89
C ASP A 202 -1.71 10.57 -16.18
N VAL A 203 -1.05 10.88 -17.31
CA VAL A 203 -0.88 12.25 -17.79
C VAL A 203 -2.25 12.89 -18.09
N THR A 204 -3.13 12.17 -18.77
CA THR A 204 -4.52 12.61 -19.01
C THR A 204 -5.24 12.93 -17.70
N ALA A 205 -5.18 12.01 -16.73
CA ALA A 205 -5.82 12.21 -15.43
C ALA A 205 -5.25 13.43 -14.70
N TYR A 206 -3.93 13.61 -14.71
CA TYR A 206 -3.27 14.77 -14.11
C TYR A 206 -3.71 16.09 -14.74
N LEU A 207 -3.69 16.18 -16.07
CA LEU A 207 -4.12 17.39 -16.79
C LEU A 207 -5.59 17.74 -16.48
N ASN A 208 -6.45 16.74 -16.37
CA ASN A 208 -7.83 16.94 -15.99
C ASN A 208 -7.98 17.37 -14.52
N TYR A 209 -7.16 16.89 -13.59
CA TYR A 209 -7.14 17.42 -12.22
C TYR A 209 -6.71 18.88 -12.17
N VAL A 210 -5.71 19.27 -12.95
CA VAL A 210 -5.32 20.69 -13.06
C VAL A 210 -6.50 21.53 -13.53
N HIS A 211 -7.29 21.04 -14.50
CA HIS A 211 -8.48 21.73 -14.96
C HIS A 211 -9.58 21.83 -13.88
N VAL A 212 -9.81 20.75 -13.11
CA VAL A 212 -10.73 20.75 -11.97
C VAL A 212 -10.28 21.77 -10.91
N LEU A 213 -9.00 21.74 -10.52
CA LEU A 213 -8.43 22.65 -9.54
C LEU A 213 -8.53 24.12 -9.97
N ARG A 214 -8.29 24.40 -11.25
CA ARG A 214 -8.46 25.76 -11.81
C ARG A 214 -9.93 26.19 -11.75
N GLY A 215 -10.88 25.31 -12.06
CA GLY A 215 -12.32 25.58 -11.94
C GLY A 215 -12.74 25.88 -10.49
N LEU A 216 -12.26 25.08 -9.55
CA LEU A 216 -12.49 25.29 -8.11
C LEU A 216 -11.92 26.63 -7.63
N ARG A 217 -10.71 27.00 -8.06
CA ARG A 217 -10.09 28.29 -7.68
C ARG A 217 -10.80 29.50 -8.28
N ARG A 218 -11.31 29.40 -9.50
CA ARG A 218 -11.95 30.53 -10.18
C ARG A 218 -13.39 30.76 -9.73
N ASN A 219 -14.19 29.69 -9.65
CA ASN A 219 -15.64 29.80 -9.47
C ASN A 219 -16.18 28.89 -8.34
N GLY A 220 -15.31 28.25 -7.55
CA GLY A 220 -15.73 27.29 -6.52
C GLY A 220 -16.33 25.99 -7.06
N MET A 221 -16.25 25.75 -8.37
CA MET A 221 -17.02 24.71 -9.05
C MET A 221 -16.15 23.71 -9.80
N VAL A 222 -16.48 22.42 -9.64
CA VAL A 222 -15.94 21.34 -10.49
C VAL A 222 -16.57 21.46 -11.89
N PRO A 223 -15.82 21.36 -13.00
CA PRO A 223 -16.38 21.36 -14.35
C PRO A 223 -17.43 20.25 -14.54
N HIS A 224 -18.53 20.54 -15.26
CA HIS A 224 -19.69 19.66 -15.37
C HIS A 224 -19.34 18.22 -15.79
N ARG A 225 -18.44 18.05 -16.77
CA ARG A 225 -17.97 16.74 -17.26
C ARG A 225 -17.31 15.84 -16.20
N PHE A 226 -16.84 16.42 -15.10
CA PHE A 226 -16.22 15.69 -13.97
C PHE A 226 -17.15 15.58 -12.76
N ARG A 227 -18.39 16.09 -12.85
CA ARG A 227 -19.40 15.89 -11.81
C ARG A 227 -20.08 14.54 -12.01
N ARG A 228 -20.29 13.81 -10.92
CA ARG A 228 -21.24 12.69 -10.94
C ARG A 228 -22.65 13.25 -11.01
N VAL A 229 -23.51 12.64 -11.81
CA VAL A 229 -24.95 12.88 -11.71
C VAL A 229 -25.37 12.40 -10.32
N ALA A 230 -26.08 13.24 -9.57
CA ALA A 230 -26.63 12.85 -8.29
C ALA A 230 -27.70 11.78 -8.51
N VAL A 231 -27.31 10.52 -8.44
CA VAL A 231 -28.26 9.42 -8.32
C VAL A 231 -28.72 9.43 -6.87
N ALA A 232 -30.05 9.48 -6.66
CA ALA A 232 -30.64 9.42 -5.33
C ALA A 232 -29.99 8.28 -4.52
N PRO A 233 -29.63 8.50 -3.25
CA PRO A 233 -28.94 7.50 -2.47
C PRO A 233 -29.84 6.27 -2.32
N THR A 234 -29.59 5.22 -3.09
CA THR A 234 -30.08 3.89 -2.76
C THR A 234 -29.51 3.56 -1.39
N ARG A 235 -30.39 3.29 -0.41
CA ARG A 235 -30.06 2.96 0.98
C ARG A 235 -29.01 1.85 1.04
N CYS A 236 -27.74 2.23 1.02
CA CYS A 236 -26.63 1.36 1.33
C CYS A 236 -26.11 1.80 2.69
N ARG A 237 -26.30 0.96 3.70
CA ARG A 237 -25.91 1.21 5.10
C ARG A 237 -24.49 1.78 5.14
N ARG A 238 -24.36 3.05 5.48
CA ARG A 238 -23.07 3.62 5.89
C ARG A 238 -22.64 2.86 7.13
N ARG A 239 -21.46 2.22 7.09
CA ARG A 239 -20.74 1.98 8.34
C ARG A 239 -20.32 3.36 8.84
N VAL A 240 -20.73 3.65 10.06
CA VAL A 240 -20.43 4.86 10.80
C VAL A 240 -18.91 5.07 10.76
N ASP A 241 -18.48 6.23 10.27
CA ASP A 241 -17.11 6.70 10.44
C ASP A 241 -16.82 6.76 11.94
N ASP A 242 -15.69 6.18 12.35
CA ASP A 242 -15.17 6.23 13.72
C ASP A 242 -15.02 7.69 14.17
N GLN A 243 -16.02 8.22 14.88
CA GLN A 243 -15.77 9.26 15.87
C GLN A 243 -14.97 8.59 16.98
N GLU A 244 -13.70 8.98 17.13
CA GLU A 244 -12.90 8.69 18.31
C GLU A 244 -13.66 9.20 19.54
N GLN A 245 -14.34 8.31 20.25
CA GLN A 245 -14.72 8.57 21.64
C GLN A 245 -13.43 8.58 22.48
N PRO A 246 -13.25 9.54 23.40
CA PRO A 246 -12.15 9.51 24.33
C PRO A 246 -12.32 8.29 25.24
N ARG A 247 -11.34 7.38 25.21
CA ARG A 247 -11.27 6.26 26.15
C ARG A 247 -11.01 6.81 27.55
N THR A 248 -12.07 6.99 28.33
CA THR A 248 -11.96 7.21 29.78
C THR A 248 -11.39 5.93 30.38
N ARG A 249 -10.15 5.98 30.89
CA ARG A 249 -9.60 4.92 31.74
C ARG A 249 -10.40 4.92 33.04
N ILE A 250 -11.22 3.90 33.24
CA ILE A 250 -11.78 3.59 34.55
C ILE A 250 -10.62 3.14 35.43
N ARG A 251 -10.33 3.89 36.49
CA ARG A 251 -9.51 3.43 37.61
C ARG A 251 -10.36 2.42 38.38
N LEU A 252 -9.83 1.23 38.59
CA LEU A 252 -10.37 0.29 39.57
C LEU A 252 -9.82 0.75 40.92
N ASP A 253 -10.71 1.21 41.80
CA ASP A 253 -10.40 1.41 43.20
C ASP A 253 -10.42 0.03 43.89
N ASP A 254 -9.35 -0.27 44.63
CA ASP A 254 -9.22 -1.44 45.49
C ASP A 254 -10.06 -1.25 46.75
N ASP A 255 -11.21 -1.93 46.84
CA ASP A 255 -11.91 -2.14 48.12
C ASP A 255 -11.57 -3.54 48.65
N SER A 256 -10.68 -3.59 49.65
CA SER A 256 -10.48 -4.74 50.52
C SER A 256 -11.48 -4.67 51.69
N PRO A 257 -12.24 -5.73 52.01
CA PRO A 257 -12.92 -5.80 53.29
C PRO A 257 -12.00 -6.46 54.34
N SER A 258 -12.06 -5.90 55.56
CA SER A 258 -11.55 -6.52 56.79
C SER A 258 -12.36 -7.75 57.19
#